data_AF-A0A2A5B142-F1
#
_entry.id   AF-A0A2A5B142-F1
#
_cell.length_a   1.000
_cell.length_b   1.000
_cell.length_c   1.000
_cell.angle_alpha   90.00
_cell.angle_beta   90.00
_cell.angle_gamma   90.00
#
_symmetry.space_group_name_H-M   'P 1'
#
loop_
_entity.id
_entity.type
_entity.pdbx_description
1 polymer ?
#
loop_
_entity_poly.entity_id
_entity_poly.type
_entity_poly.pdbx_seq_one_letter_code
_entity_poly.pdbx_strand_id
1 'polypeptide(L)'
;MVDLTEQNISEITLLVEARGVEMEELSYDLVDHICCMIEEKMESGLNYASALEESMSSFGKKGIRHIQEETTFLLTKNILAMRKTMHITGITSAVLLLFATIFKIQHWPGAGVMYVLGVASLCLIFMPIFLTVRVKEKIGKPRLWINIVGTISAFILCFGILFKIMHWPTANILMTSGGIMIIFIYLPLYIFNYYKNKELRTNTVITTVVAIAGASMLFSLVNLRGNSHIVRTSILNMQYTINNDIAASNKTNTSLLALIEKDSIADKAFQQVNEIALSINKISHDLNFDIAKSYHTELSDDEIKTILKENYTLISDDKGDLISLRKEENGLVELMILVDDYQVAYKKITGTDANLKLNQDNLDYYLKSENTQFPLGIVVHDLSYLNLQIQRLHSGLLQYYKGKVS
;
A
#
# COMPACT_ATOMS: atom_id res chain seq x y z
N MET A 1 26.27 55.33 28.18
CA MET A 1 26.21 53.97 28.70
C MET A 1 26.73 53.98 30.11
N VAL A 2 25.80 54.22 31.02
CA VAL A 2 25.96 53.91 32.44
C VAL A 2 25.70 52.41 32.57
N ASP A 3 26.70 51.63 32.97
CA ASP A 3 26.54 50.18 33.17
C ASP A 3 26.33 49.87 34.66
N LEU A 4 25.40 48.98 34.95
CA LEU A 4 25.16 48.46 36.30
C LEU A 4 26.30 47.53 36.73
N THR A 5 26.68 47.58 38.02
CA THR A 5 27.65 46.64 38.57
C THR A 5 27.02 45.26 38.82
N GLU A 6 27.81 44.19 38.83
CA GLU A 6 27.30 42.84 39.18
C GLU A 6 26.62 42.80 40.55
N GLN A 7 27.07 43.64 41.48
CA GLN A 7 26.46 43.76 42.80
C GLN A 7 25.06 44.37 42.73
N ASN A 8 24.83 45.35 41.85
CA ASN A 8 23.51 45.92 41.60
C ASN A 8 22.56 44.91 40.96
N ILE A 9 23.05 44.12 40.00
CA ILE A 9 22.23 43.08 39.34
C ILE A 9 21.80 42.00 40.34
N SER A 10 22.71 41.59 41.23
CA SER A 10 22.40 40.66 42.31
C SER A 10 21.36 41.21 43.30
N GLU A 11 21.47 42.49 43.65
CA GLU A 11 20.49 43.17 44.50
C GLU A 11 19.10 43.24 43.84
N ILE A 12 19.03 43.60 42.56
CA ILE A 12 17.77 43.65 41.79
C ILE A 12 17.14 42.26 41.72
N THR A 13 17.95 41.22 41.47
CA THR A 13 17.48 39.83 41.42
C THR A 13 16.83 39.42 42.74
N LEU A 14 17.51 39.66 43.87
CA LEU A 14 16.96 39.38 45.21
C LEU A 14 15.67 40.16 45.50
N LEU A 15 15.59 41.42 45.07
CA LEU A 15 14.39 42.24 45.24
C LEU A 15 13.20 41.75 44.42
N VAL A 16 13.43 41.29 43.19
CA VAL A 16 12.40 40.73 42.29
C VAL A 16 11.86 39.41 42.87
N GLU A 17 12.75 38.53 43.33
CA GLU A 17 12.38 37.28 43.99
C GLU A 17 11.64 37.52 45.32
N ALA A 18 12.14 38.44 46.16
CA ALA A 18 11.50 38.80 47.43
C ALA A 18 10.10 39.41 47.25
N ARG A 19 9.82 40.03 46.10
CA ARG A 19 8.49 40.56 45.73
C ARG A 19 7.55 39.50 45.12
N GLY A 20 7.94 38.24 45.09
CA GLY A 20 7.05 37.11 44.81
C GLY A 20 7.11 36.55 43.38
N VAL A 21 8.20 36.80 42.65
CA VAL A 21 8.49 36.09 41.39
C VAL A 21 9.10 34.74 41.73
N GLU A 22 8.46 33.68 41.26
CA GLU A 22 8.88 32.29 41.52
C GLU A 22 9.33 31.57 40.23
N MET A 23 8.92 32.07 39.06
CA MET A 23 9.33 31.49 37.78
C MET A 23 10.68 32.05 37.34
N GLU A 24 11.66 31.17 37.12
CA GLU A 24 13.04 31.53 36.74
C GLU A 24 13.10 32.34 35.44
N GLU A 25 12.42 31.89 34.37
CA GLU A 25 12.34 32.61 33.09
C GLU A 25 11.76 34.01 33.25
N LEU A 26 10.68 34.15 34.03
CA LEU A 26 10.07 35.45 34.30
C LEU A 26 10.96 36.33 35.19
N SER A 27 11.71 35.73 36.12
CA SER A 27 12.69 36.43 36.95
C SER A 27 13.77 37.06 36.08
N TYR A 28 14.37 36.29 35.16
CA TYR A 28 15.37 36.82 34.22
C TYR A 28 14.80 37.95 33.35
N ASP A 29 13.62 37.75 32.74
CA ASP A 29 12.99 38.77 31.90
C ASP A 29 12.70 40.07 32.68
N LEU A 30 12.24 39.95 33.93
CA LEU A 30 11.96 41.10 34.78
C LEU A 30 13.22 41.79 35.26
N VAL A 31 14.26 41.04 35.65
CA VAL A 31 15.55 41.61 36.07
C VAL A 31 16.18 42.36 34.90
N ASP A 32 16.20 41.77 33.70
CA ASP A 32 16.73 42.42 32.48
C ASP A 32 15.97 43.72 32.19
N HIS A 33 14.63 43.67 32.23
CA HIS A 33 13.81 44.85 32.01
C HIS A 33 14.04 45.93 33.06
N ILE A 34 14.14 45.56 34.34
CA ILE A 34 14.40 46.51 35.44
C ILE A 34 15.79 47.13 35.32
N CYS A 35 16.80 46.35 34.94
CA CYS A 35 18.16 46.86 34.69
C CYS A 35 18.15 47.93 33.59
N CYS A 36 17.51 47.67 32.43
CA CYS A 36 17.39 48.67 31.37
C CYS A 36 16.69 49.95 31.83
N MET A 37 15.62 49.83 32.63
CA MET A 37 14.91 51.00 33.17
C MET A 37 15.78 51.85 34.12
N ILE A 38 16.61 51.19 34.92
CA ILE A 38 17.51 51.87 35.86
C ILE A 38 18.63 52.57 35.09
N GLU A 39 19.21 51.92 34.09
CA GLU A 39 20.26 52.49 33.23
C GLU A 39 19.76 53.75 32.51
N GLU A 40 18.57 53.71 31.91
CA GLU A 40 17.95 54.87 31.25
C GLU A 40 17.76 56.05 32.23
N LYS A 41 17.31 55.76 33.45
CA LYS A 41 17.12 56.79 34.49
C LYS A 41 18.44 57.34 35.02
N MET A 42 19.47 56.50 35.16
CA MET A 42 20.80 56.96 35.54
C MET A 42 21.44 57.83 34.44
N GLU A 43 21.18 57.54 33.17
CA GLU A 43 21.59 58.41 32.05
C GLU A 43 20.89 59.78 32.08
N SER A 44 19.66 59.84 32.61
CA SER A 44 18.95 61.10 32.84
C SER A 44 19.43 61.90 34.06
N GLY A 45 20.43 61.41 34.79
CA GLY A 45 21.07 62.10 35.92
C GLY A 45 20.58 61.69 37.31
N LEU A 46 19.76 60.64 37.44
CA LEU A 46 19.34 60.09 38.73
C LEU A 46 20.45 59.23 39.36
N ASN A 47 20.54 59.23 40.69
CA ASN A 47 21.38 58.25 41.38
C ASN A 47 20.71 56.87 41.37
N TYR A 48 21.49 55.79 41.54
CA TYR A 48 20.99 54.41 41.48
C TYR A 48 19.81 54.14 42.43
N ALA A 49 19.86 54.64 43.67
CA ALA A 49 18.80 54.39 44.65
C ALA A 49 17.46 55.01 44.22
N SER A 50 17.50 56.26 43.73
CA SER A 50 16.32 56.94 43.19
C SER A 50 15.84 56.29 41.88
N ALA A 51 16.76 55.90 40.99
CA ALA A 51 16.43 55.20 39.75
C ALA A 51 15.78 53.83 40.01
N LEU A 52 16.26 53.08 41.00
CA LEU A 52 15.70 51.79 41.44
C LEU A 52 14.31 51.97 42.04
N GLU A 53 14.12 52.89 42.98
CA GLU A 53 12.82 53.16 43.60
C GLU A 53 11.78 53.54 42.54
N GLU A 54 12.14 54.46 41.65
CA GLU A 54 11.24 54.93 40.60
C GLU A 54 10.94 53.83 39.57
N SER A 55 11.92 53.00 39.20
CA SER A 55 11.71 51.86 38.29
C SER A 55 10.81 50.80 38.92
N MET A 56 10.98 50.50 40.22
CA MET A 56 10.14 49.56 40.95
C MET A 56 8.73 50.10 41.20
N SER A 57 8.55 51.42 41.26
CA SER A 57 7.24 52.07 41.37
C SER A 57 6.42 51.99 40.08
N SER A 58 7.10 51.84 38.93
CA SER A 58 6.47 51.82 37.61
C SER A 58 5.58 50.60 37.37
N PHE A 59 5.86 49.48 38.05
CA PHE A 59 5.05 48.25 38.02
C PHE A 59 3.66 48.40 38.68
N GLY A 60 3.34 49.60 39.19
CA GLY A 60 2.02 49.95 39.68
C GLY A 60 1.66 49.33 41.03
N LYS A 61 0.46 49.67 41.52
CA LYS A 61 0.00 49.32 42.88
C LYS A 61 -0.13 47.82 43.16
N LYS A 62 -0.30 47.01 42.10
CA LYS A 62 -0.41 45.55 42.23
C LYS A 62 0.94 44.84 42.23
N GLY A 63 2.01 45.55 41.84
CA GLY A 63 3.38 45.09 41.89
C GLY A 63 3.69 43.89 40.99
N ILE A 64 4.91 43.38 41.15
CA ILE A 64 5.50 42.33 40.31
C ILE A 64 4.81 40.97 40.52
N ARG A 65 4.34 40.67 41.74
CA ARG A 65 3.59 39.44 42.04
C ARG A 65 2.36 39.24 41.13
N HIS A 66 1.67 40.30 40.75
CA HIS A 66 0.53 40.20 39.84
C HIS A 66 0.94 39.73 38.44
N ILE A 67 2.14 40.10 37.95
CA ILE A 67 2.66 39.66 36.66
C ILE A 67 2.93 38.16 36.69
N GLN A 68 3.47 37.63 37.79
CA GLN A 68 3.62 36.19 38.02
C GLN A 68 2.26 35.48 38.01
N GLU A 69 1.26 36.01 38.71
CA GLU A 69 -0.09 35.45 38.76
C GLU A 69 -0.80 35.43 37.40
N GLU A 70 -0.74 36.54 36.64
CA GLU A 70 -1.30 36.60 35.30
C GLU A 70 -0.57 35.65 34.34
N THR A 71 0.76 35.60 34.40
CA THR A 71 1.56 34.73 33.53
C THR A 71 1.26 33.26 33.81
N THR A 72 1.23 32.85 35.08
CA THR A 72 0.88 31.47 35.48
C THR A 72 -0.56 31.11 35.12
N PHE A 73 -1.51 32.04 35.29
CA PHE A 73 -2.90 31.87 34.88
C PHE A 73 -3.02 31.66 33.36
N LEU A 74 -2.37 32.51 32.56
CA LEU A 74 -2.40 32.43 31.10
C LEU A 74 -1.75 31.14 30.58
N LEU A 75 -0.57 30.76 31.11
CA LEU A 75 0.09 29.50 30.77
C LEU A 75 -0.82 28.30 31.05
N THR A 76 -1.44 28.26 32.23
CA THR A 76 -2.35 27.17 32.63
C THR A 76 -3.61 27.14 31.75
N LYS A 77 -4.22 28.29 31.50
CA LYS A 77 -5.40 28.44 30.64
C LYS A 77 -5.12 27.95 29.22
N ASN A 78 -3.97 28.30 28.66
CA ASN A 78 -3.57 27.88 27.31
C ASN A 78 -3.37 26.36 27.23
N ILE A 79 -2.70 25.75 28.21
CA ILE A 79 -2.53 24.28 28.27
C ILE A 79 -3.89 23.58 28.38
N LEU A 80 -4.80 24.08 29.23
CA LEU A 80 -6.15 23.55 29.37
C LEU A 80 -6.97 23.66 28.07
N ALA A 81 -6.85 24.77 27.36
CA ALA A 81 -7.51 24.96 26.06
C ALA A 81 -6.99 23.98 25.00
N MET A 82 -5.68 23.75 24.96
CA MET A 82 -5.07 22.75 24.07
C MET A 82 -5.54 21.33 24.41
N ARG A 83 -5.64 20.98 25.70
CA ARG A 83 -6.20 19.69 26.12
C ARG A 83 -7.64 19.53 25.63
N LYS A 84 -8.51 20.53 25.82
CA LYS A 84 -9.90 20.46 25.33
C LYS A 84 -9.95 20.25 23.82
N THR A 85 -9.15 21.02 23.07
CA THR A 85 -9.07 20.91 21.61
C THR A 85 -8.61 19.52 21.17
N MET A 86 -7.58 18.97 21.84
CA MET A 86 -7.09 17.62 21.60
C MET A 86 -8.18 16.56 21.80
N HIS A 87 -8.95 16.64 22.89
CA HIS A 87 -10.00 15.64 23.15
C HIS A 87 -11.12 15.73 22.10
N ILE A 88 -11.52 16.94 21.71
CA ILE A 88 -12.55 17.15 20.68
C ILE A 88 -12.09 16.57 19.34
N THR A 89 -10.89 16.94 18.87
CA THR A 89 -10.38 16.45 17.58
C THR A 89 -10.16 14.94 17.58
N GLY A 90 -9.69 14.38 18.69
CA GLY A 90 -9.56 12.94 18.88
C GLY A 90 -10.90 12.21 18.76
N ILE A 91 -11.92 12.66 19.50
CA ILE A 91 -13.26 12.05 19.46
C ILE A 91 -13.88 12.20 18.07
N THR A 92 -13.82 13.38 17.47
CA THR A 92 -14.36 13.63 16.12
C THR A 92 -13.69 12.74 15.08
N SER A 93 -12.36 12.58 15.13
CA SER A 93 -11.64 11.70 14.21
C SER A 93 -12.03 10.23 14.38
N ALA A 94 -12.19 9.75 15.61
CA ALA A 94 -12.61 8.38 15.91
C ALA A 94 -14.03 8.09 15.41
N VAL A 95 -14.97 9.01 15.65
CA VAL A 95 -16.35 8.91 15.15
C VAL A 95 -16.39 8.91 13.63
N LEU A 96 -15.61 9.79 12.98
CA LEU A 96 -15.54 9.85 11.53
C LEU A 96 -14.97 8.55 10.93
N LEU A 97 -13.95 7.96 11.55
CA LEU A 97 -13.40 6.67 11.14
C LEU A 97 -14.40 5.52 11.34
N LEU A 98 -15.20 5.53 12.42
CA LEU A 98 -16.28 4.56 12.62
C LEU A 98 -17.37 4.68 11.56
N PHE A 99 -17.77 5.90 11.19
CA PHE A 99 -18.71 6.06 10.08
C PHE A 99 -18.09 5.63 8.75
N ALA A 100 -16.81 5.92 8.52
CA ALA A 100 -16.10 5.49 7.32
C ALA A 100 -16.09 3.95 7.18
N THR A 101 -15.84 3.22 8.28
CA THR A 101 -15.88 1.75 8.28
C THR A 101 -17.28 1.21 7.98
N ILE A 102 -18.32 1.77 8.60
CA ILE A 102 -19.72 1.39 8.32
C ILE A 102 -20.06 1.62 6.85
N PHE A 103 -19.73 2.79 6.31
CA PHE A 103 -19.99 3.12 4.90
C PHE A 103 -19.24 2.18 3.96
N LYS A 104 -18.01 1.79 4.31
CA LYS A 104 -17.23 0.85 3.51
C LYS A 104 -17.83 -0.55 3.52
N ILE A 105 -18.29 -1.02 4.67
CA ILE A 105 -18.96 -2.33 4.83
C ILE A 105 -20.27 -2.34 4.04
N GLN A 106 -21.05 -1.26 4.12
CA GLN A 106 -22.34 -1.15 3.45
C GLN A 106 -22.23 -0.75 1.96
N HIS A 107 -21.01 -0.58 1.44
CA HIS A 107 -20.72 -0.13 0.07
C HIS A 107 -21.34 1.23 -0.30
N TRP A 108 -21.59 2.10 0.69
CA TRP A 108 -22.12 3.43 0.45
C TRP A 108 -21.09 4.38 -0.13
N PRO A 109 -21.50 5.30 -1.02
CA PRO A 109 -20.61 6.29 -1.60
C PRO A 109 -20.02 7.21 -0.51
N GLY A 110 -18.79 7.68 -0.71
CA GLY A 110 -18.12 8.61 0.21
C GLY A 110 -17.27 7.95 1.31
N ALA A 111 -17.29 6.62 1.47
CA ALA A 111 -16.47 5.91 2.46
C ALA A 111 -14.98 6.27 2.40
N GLY A 112 -14.41 6.34 1.20
CA GLY A 112 -12.99 6.68 1.00
C GLY A 112 -12.65 8.10 1.48
N VAL A 113 -13.51 9.08 1.19
CA VAL A 113 -13.31 10.47 1.63
C VAL A 113 -13.37 10.57 3.16
N MET A 114 -14.33 9.88 3.79
CA MET A 114 -14.43 9.84 5.25
C MET A 114 -13.19 9.20 5.89
N TYR A 115 -12.64 8.13 5.31
CA TYR A 115 -11.39 7.54 5.78
C TYR A 115 -10.22 8.52 5.70
N VAL A 116 -10.05 9.19 4.56
CA VAL A 116 -8.96 10.15 4.38
C VAL A 116 -9.08 11.31 5.37
N LEU A 117 -10.27 11.89 5.54
CA LEU A 117 -10.51 12.97 6.49
C LEU A 117 -10.35 12.50 7.95
N GLY A 118 -10.82 11.30 8.27
CA GLY A 118 -10.68 10.69 9.60
C GLY A 118 -9.22 10.45 9.98
N VAL A 119 -8.44 9.83 9.09
CA VAL A 119 -7.01 9.59 9.32
C VAL A 119 -6.23 10.91 9.30
N ALA A 120 -6.53 11.83 8.38
CA ALA A 120 -5.86 13.13 8.32
C ALA A 120 -6.11 13.96 9.59
N SER A 121 -7.34 14.01 10.10
CA SER A 121 -7.63 14.71 11.37
C SER A 121 -6.93 14.05 12.56
N LEU A 122 -6.87 12.72 12.61
CA LEU A 122 -6.16 12.00 13.67
C LEU A 122 -4.64 12.23 13.63
N CYS A 123 -4.03 12.10 12.45
CA CYS A 123 -2.58 12.15 12.29
C CYS A 123 -2.00 13.57 12.19
N LEU A 124 -2.71 14.51 11.55
CA LEU A 124 -2.21 15.86 11.28
C LEU A 124 -2.72 16.90 12.28
N ILE A 125 -3.79 16.63 13.02
CA ILE A 125 -4.36 17.58 14.00
C ILE A 125 -4.21 17.03 15.41
N PHE A 126 -4.78 15.87 15.71
CA PHE A 126 -4.78 15.31 17.06
C PHE A 126 -3.35 14.98 17.55
N MET A 127 -2.57 14.24 16.77
CA MET A 127 -1.21 13.81 17.18
C MET A 127 -0.22 14.97 17.42
N PRO A 128 -0.14 16.02 16.58
CA PRO A 128 0.74 17.17 16.86
C PRO A 128 0.31 17.96 18.10
N ILE A 129 -1.00 18.15 18.32
CA ILE A 129 -1.51 18.81 19.53
C ILE A 129 -1.19 17.96 20.77
N PHE A 130 -1.33 16.63 20.67
CA PHE A 130 -0.93 15.71 21.74
C PHE A 130 0.52 15.90 22.16
N LEU A 131 1.46 15.88 21.21
CA LEU A 131 2.87 16.10 21.50
C LEU A 131 3.15 17.50 22.08
N THR A 132 2.52 18.53 21.50
CA THR A 132 2.69 19.92 21.97
C THR A 132 2.26 20.09 23.42
N VAL A 133 1.13 19.50 23.80
CA VAL A 133 0.66 19.51 25.19
C VAL A 133 1.64 18.79 26.11
N ARG A 134 2.17 17.63 25.69
CA ARG A 134 3.17 16.89 26.48
C ARG A 134 4.46 17.68 26.67
N VAL A 135 4.93 18.41 25.65
CA VAL A 135 6.08 19.31 25.78
C VAL A 135 5.79 20.44 26.78
N LYS A 136 4.64 21.09 26.66
CA LYS A 136 4.26 22.20 27.56
C LYS A 136 4.03 21.78 29.02
N GLU A 137 3.66 20.52 29.26
CA GLU A 137 3.52 19.96 30.60
C GLU A 137 4.86 19.65 31.29
N LYS A 138 6.01 19.86 30.61
CA LYS A 138 7.36 19.56 31.12
C LYS A 138 7.47 18.13 31.72
N ILE A 139 6.75 17.16 31.13
CA ILE A 139 6.84 15.75 31.52
C ILE A 139 8.24 15.24 31.17
N GLY A 140 9.11 15.09 32.16
CA GLY A 140 10.57 14.97 31.98
C GLY A 140 11.08 14.14 30.79
N LYS A 141 12.29 14.48 30.31
CA LYS A 141 12.92 13.98 29.07
C LYS A 141 12.63 12.51 28.69
N PRO A 142 12.80 11.48 29.55
CA PRO A 142 12.52 10.09 29.16
C PRO A 142 11.06 9.85 28.79
N ARG A 143 10.11 10.48 29.49
CA ARG A 143 8.67 10.35 29.18
C ARG A 143 8.30 11.07 27.90
N LEU A 144 8.94 12.20 27.62
CA LEU A 144 8.74 12.92 26.35
C LEU A 144 9.17 12.06 25.15
N TRP A 145 10.34 11.43 25.22
CA TRP A 145 10.83 10.55 24.14
C TRP A 145 9.91 9.35 23.86
N ILE A 146 9.34 8.73 24.90
CA ILE A 146 8.36 7.64 24.73
C ILE A 146 7.12 8.13 23.98
N ASN A 147 6.61 9.32 24.31
CA ASN A 147 5.46 9.90 23.61
C ASN A 147 5.78 10.23 22.15
N ILE A 148 6.98 10.74 21.85
CA ILE A 148 7.43 11.02 20.48
C ILE A 148 7.48 9.73 19.66
N VAL A 149 8.19 8.71 20.17
CA VAL A 149 8.32 7.41 19.49
C VAL A 149 6.95 6.75 19.30
N GLY A 150 6.10 6.78 20.31
CA GLY A 150 4.74 6.24 20.23
C GLY A 150 3.89 6.96 19.17
N THR A 151 3.97 8.28 19.11
CA THR A 151 3.24 9.09 18.12
C THR A 151 3.72 8.81 16.70
N ILE A 152 5.03 8.73 16.47
CA ILE A 152 5.60 8.40 15.15
C ILE A 152 5.19 6.98 14.72
N SER A 153 5.27 6.02 15.63
CA SER A 153 4.89 4.62 15.35
C SER A 153 3.40 4.51 14.98
N ALA A 154 2.54 5.20 15.73
CA ALA A 154 1.11 5.25 15.46
C ALA A 154 0.78 5.99 14.16
N PHE A 155 1.49 7.06 13.83
CA PHE A 155 1.36 7.77 12.55
C PHE A 155 1.63 6.85 11.37
N ILE A 156 2.76 6.14 11.38
CA ILE A 156 3.15 5.20 10.32
C ILE A 156 2.10 4.09 10.18
N LEU A 157 1.61 3.55 11.30
CA LEU A 157 0.60 2.49 11.30
C LEU A 157 -0.75 2.98 10.76
N CYS A 158 -1.23 4.15 11.19
CA CYS A 158 -2.50 4.73 10.72
C CYS A 158 -2.46 4.99 9.21
N PHE A 159 -1.35 5.54 8.70
CA PHE A 159 -1.17 5.71 7.26
C PHE A 159 -1.07 4.36 6.52
N GLY A 160 -0.40 3.36 7.09
CA GLY A 160 -0.37 2.01 6.53
C GLY A 160 -1.77 1.41 6.38
N ILE A 161 -2.61 1.54 7.41
CA ILE A 161 -4.02 1.09 7.38
C ILE A 161 -4.80 1.87 6.31
N LEU A 162 -4.65 3.20 6.24
CA LEU A 162 -5.30 4.01 5.21
C LEU A 162 -4.92 3.52 3.80
N PHE A 163 -3.63 3.32 3.55
CA PHE A 163 -3.12 2.87 2.26
C PHE A 163 -3.65 1.47 1.92
N LYS A 164 -3.75 0.58 2.92
CA LYS A 164 -4.33 -0.75 2.75
C LYS A 164 -5.79 -0.69 2.32
N ILE A 165 -6.58 0.17 2.97
CA ILE A 165 -8.01 0.35 2.67
C ILE A 165 -8.21 1.01 1.29
N MET A 166 -7.36 1.98 0.96
CA MET A 166 -7.39 2.71 -0.31
C MET A 166 -6.72 1.94 -1.47
N HIS A 167 -6.16 0.76 -1.21
CA HIS A 167 -5.41 -0.05 -2.18
C HIS A 167 -4.22 0.67 -2.80
N TRP A 168 -3.64 1.61 -2.06
CA TRP A 168 -2.46 2.36 -2.49
C TRP A 168 -1.19 1.51 -2.32
N PRO A 169 -0.17 1.73 -3.16
CA PRO A 169 1.09 1.00 -3.08
C PRO A 169 1.75 1.20 -1.71
N THR A 170 2.68 0.30 -1.32
CA THR A 170 3.47 0.44 -0.08
C THR A 170 2.68 0.22 1.23
N ALA A 171 1.37 -0.05 1.18
CA ALA A 171 0.54 -0.29 2.36
C ALA A 171 1.13 -1.34 3.33
N ASN A 172 1.55 -2.49 2.80
CA ASN A 172 2.12 -3.56 3.62
C ASN A 172 3.42 -3.13 4.31
N ILE A 173 4.28 -2.40 3.60
CA ILE A 173 5.57 -1.94 4.12
C ILE A 173 5.32 -0.99 5.30
N LEU A 174 4.43 0.00 5.14
CA LEU A 174 4.07 0.94 6.22
C LEU A 174 3.45 0.22 7.43
N MET A 175 2.50 -0.69 7.20
CA MET A 175 1.85 -1.44 8.29
C MET A 175 2.87 -2.30 9.05
N THR A 176 3.74 -3.02 8.35
CA THR A 176 4.78 -3.84 8.96
C THR A 176 5.80 -2.97 9.71
N SER A 177 6.27 -1.87 9.12
CA SER A 177 7.22 -0.97 9.79
C SER A 177 6.62 -0.32 11.04
N GLY A 178 5.36 0.13 10.96
CA GLY A 178 4.64 0.70 12.10
C GLY A 178 4.43 -0.33 13.21
N GLY A 179 4.04 -1.55 12.85
CA GLY A 179 3.90 -2.67 13.78
C GLY A 179 5.22 -3.04 14.48
N ILE A 180 6.32 -3.12 13.72
CA ILE A 180 7.65 -3.37 14.27
C ILE A 180 8.06 -2.26 15.24
N MET A 181 7.87 -0.98 14.88
CA MET A 181 8.18 0.13 15.78
C MET A 181 7.37 0.08 17.08
N ILE A 182 6.07 -0.24 17.02
CA ILE A 182 5.24 -0.37 18.22
C ILE A 182 5.74 -1.50 19.12
N ILE A 183 5.97 -2.69 18.56
CA ILE A 183 6.29 -3.90 19.32
C ILE A 183 7.72 -3.87 19.87
N PHE A 184 8.70 -3.46 19.05
CA PHE A 184 10.12 -3.57 19.40
C PHE A 184 10.73 -2.28 19.97
N ILE A 185 10.10 -1.12 19.77
CA ILE A 185 10.64 0.16 20.23
C ILE A 185 9.74 0.80 21.28
N TYR A 186 8.51 1.14 20.93
CA TYR A 186 7.61 1.87 21.84
C TYR A 186 7.28 1.06 23.10
N LEU A 187 6.89 -0.20 22.92
CA LEU A 187 6.38 -1.03 24.01
C LEU A 187 7.46 -1.37 25.06
N PRO A 188 8.70 -1.78 24.69
CA PRO A 188 9.78 -1.98 25.65
C PRO A 188 10.14 -0.70 26.43
N LEU A 189 10.19 0.45 25.74
CA LEU A 189 10.47 1.74 26.37
C LEU A 189 9.36 2.14 27.36
N TYR A 190 8.09 1.90 27.00
CA TYR A 190 6.94 2.18 27.84
C TYR A 190 6.97 1.35 29.13
N ILE A 191 7.18 0.04 29.01
CA ILE A 191 7.28 -0.86 30.18
C ILE A 191 8.45 -0.45 31.08
N PHE A 192 9.65 -0.27 30.53
CA PHE A 192 10.85 0.01 31.35
C PHE A 192 10.71 1.27 32.21
N ASN A 193 10.06 2.31 31.68
CA ASN A 193 9.90 3.59 32.38
C ASN A 193 8.71 3.62 33.34
N TYR A 194 7.61 2.92 33.03
CA TYR A 194 6.40 2.95 33.86
C TYR A 194 6.33 1.82 34.89
N TYR A 195 7.02 0.70 34.68
CA TYR A 195 7.03 -0.44 35.62
C TYR A 195 7.65 -0.10 36.98
N LYS A 196 8.53 0.91 37.03
CA LYS A 196 9.15 1.38 38.28
C LYS A 196 8.15 2.08 39.23
N ASN A 197 7.01 2.55 38.73
CA ASN A 197 5.98 3.19 39.53
C ASN A 197 4.98 2.13 40.03
N LYS A 198 5.04 1.77 41.31
CA LYS A 198 4.19 0.71 41.91
C LYS A 198 2.69 0.95 41.71
N GLU A 199 2.24 2.20 41.76
CA GLU A 199 0.82 2.57 41.58
C GLU A 199 0.33 2.42 40.12
N LEU A 200 1.21 2.58 39.14
CA LEU A 200 0.85 2.54 37.71
C LEU A 200 1.09 1.17 37.08
N ARG A 201 1.59 0.19 37.84
CA ARG A 201 1.99 -1.12 37.33
C ARG A 201 0.83 -1.85 36.63
N THR A 202 -0.36 -1.85 37.25
CA THR A 202 -1.56 -2.48 36.68
C THR A 202 -1.98 -1.81 35.37
N ASN A 203 -2.08 -0.48 35.34
CA ASN A 203 -2.43 0.28 34.13
C ASN A 203 -1.40 0.06 33.00
N THR A 204 -0.12 -0.02 33.36
CA THR A 204 0.96 -0.29 32.41
C THR A 204 0.79 -1.66 31.77
N VAL A 205 0.62 -2.71 32.58
CA VAL A 205 0.43 -4.09 32.09
C VAL A 205 -0.82 -4.17 31.19
N ILE A 206 -1.96 -3.64 31.63
CA ILE A 206 -3.20 -3.66 30.84
C ILE A 206 -3.00 -2.97 29.48
N THR A 207 -2.44 -1.77 29.46
CA THR A 207 -2.19 -1.01 28.22
C THR A 207 -1.27 -1.77 27.27
N THR A 208 -0.25 -2.44 27.82
CA THR A 208 0.72 -3.24 27.08
C THR A 208 0.05 -4.45 26.44
N VAL A 209 -0.79 -5.19 27.19
CA VAL A 209 -1.52 -6.35 26.69
C VAL A 209 -2.49 -5.95 25.57
N VAL A 210 -3.23 -4.85 25.75
CA VAL A 210 -4.15 -4.34 24.72
C VAL A 210 -3.39 -3.92 23.46
N ALA A 211 -2.24 -3.26 23.60
CA ALA A 211 -1.41 -2.87 22.47
C ALA A 211 -0.88 -4.08 21.69
N ILE A 212 -0.43 -5.14 22.38
CA ILE A 212 0.02 -6.39 21.74
C ILE A 212 -1.14 -7.08 21.02
N ALA A 213 -2.30 -7.17 21.66
CA ALA A 213 -3.48 -7.79 21.05
C ALA A 213 -3.95 -7.03 19.80
N GLY A 214 -3.98 -5.70 19.86
CA GLY A 214 -4.31 -4.87 18.70
C GLY A 214 -3.28 -5.01 17.58
N ALA A 215 -1.99 -4.96 17.91
CA ALA A 215 -0.92 -5.10 16.92
C ALA A 215 -0.90 -6.50 16.28
N SER A 216 -1.15 -7.56 17.03
CA SER A 216 -1.18 -8.93 16.51
C SER A 216 -2.38 -9.16 15.57
N MET A 217 -3.56 -8.63 15.92
CA MET A 217 -4.72 -8.66 15.03
C MET A 217 -4.46 -7.90 13.73
N LEU A 218 -3.87 -6.70 13.82
CA LEU A 218 -3.51 -5.92 12.64
C LEU A 218 -2.46 -6.61 11.78
N PHE A 219 -1.47 -7.26 12.39
CA PHE A 219 -0.43 -8.00 11.68
C PHE A 219 -1.00 -9.24 10.97
N SER A 220 -1.93 -9.95 11.60
CA SER A 220 -2.67 -11.06 10.99
C SER A 220 -3.40 -10.62 9.70
N LEU A 221 -3.91 -9.39 9.67
CA LEU A 221 -4.60 -8.82 8.50
C LEU A 221 -3.67 -8.36 7.37
N VAL A 222 -2.36 -8.19 7.59
CA VAL A 222 -1.42 -7.75 6.55
C VAL A 222 -1.39 -8.74 5.38
N ASN A 223 -1.49 -10.04 5.67
CA ASN A 223 -1.39 -11.12 4.69
C ASN A 223 -2.67 -11.96 4.51
N LEU A 224 -3.82 -11.51 5.00
CA LEU A 224 -5.12 -12.17 4.75
C LEU A 224 -5.64 -11.98 3.30
N ARG A 225 -4.74 -11.94 2.30
CA ARG A 225 -5.12 -12.10 0.89
C ARG A 225 -5.38 -13.59 0.60
N GLY A 226 -6.28 -14.18 1.38
CA GLY A 226 -6.76 -15.55 1.26
C GLY A 226 -7.79 -15.77 0.15
N ASN A 227 -7.66 -15.07 -0.98
CA ASN A 227 -8.45 -15.36 -2.18
C ASN A 227 -7.58 -15.55 -3.43
N SER A 228 -6.24 -15.54 -3.31
CA SER A 228 -5.37 -15.93 -4.41
C SER A 228 -5.60 -17.40 -4.76
N HIS A 229 -5.68 -18.31 -3.78
CA HIS A 229 -5.78 -19.74 -4.07
C HIS A 229 -7.07 -20.10 -4.83
N ILE A 230 -8.25 -19.59 -4.44
CA ILE A 230 -9.51 -19.95 -5.13
C ILE A 230 -9.53 -19.37 -6.55
N VAL A 231 -9.18 -18.10 -6.72
CA VAL A 231 -9.12 -17.45 -8.05
C VAL A 231 -8.05 -18.09 -8.92
N ARG A 232 -6.87 -18.37 -8.36
CA ARG A 232 -5.76 -19.07 -9.00
C ARG A 232 -6.20 -20.47 -9.43
N THR A 233 -6.68 -21.33 -8.51
CA THR A 233 -7.23 -22.65 -8.85
C THR A 233 -8.34 -22.58 -9.90
N SER A 234 -9.16 -21.53 -9.92
CA SER A 234 -10.18 -21.34 -10.97
C SER A 234 -9.56 -21.06 -12.35
N ILE A 235 -8.56 -20.16 -12.41
CA ILE A 235 -7.80 -19.89 -13.64
C ILE A 235 -7.06 -21.17 -14.11
N LEU A 236 -6.53 -21.96 -13.18
CA LEU A 236 -5.83 -23.21 -13.47
C LEU A 236 -6.75 -24.30 -14.02
N ASN A 237 -7.95 -24.46 -13.45
CA ASN A 237 -8.96 -25.39 -13.94
C ASN A 237 -9.47 -24.99 -15.34
N MET A 238 -9.50 -23.69 -15.65
CA MET A 238 -9.85 -23.22 -16.99
C MET A 238 -8.86 -23.74 -18.02
N GLN A 239 -7.56 -23.66 -17.74
CA GLN A 239 -6.52 -24.16 -18.67
C GLN A 239 -6.60 -25.68 -18.86
N TYR A 240 -6.78 -26.43 -17.77
CA TYR A 240 -6.99 -27.87 -17.84
C TYR A 240 -8.18 -28.23 -18.74
N THR A 241 -9.28 -27.49 -18.62
CA THR A 241 -10.48 -27.67 -19.46
C THR A 241 -10.18 -27.36 -20.93
N ILE A 242 -9.46 -26.27 -21.22
CA ILE A 242 -9.06 -25.91 -22.59
C ILE A 242 -8.24 -27.03 -23.22
N ASN A 243 -7.23 -27.56 -22.53
CA ASN A 243 -6.38 -28.62 -23.05
C ASN A 243 -7.17 -29.91 -23.35
N ASN A 244 -8.09 -30.30 -22.46
CA ASN A 244 -8.96 -31.45 -22.69
C ASN A 244 -9.89 -31.26 -23.88
N ASP A 245 -10.45 -30.06 -24.05
CA ASP A 245 -11.32 -29.72 -25.17
C ASP A 245 -10.56 -29.70 -26.51
N ILE A 246 -9.30 -29.24 -26.53
CA ILE A 246 -8.43 -29.33 -27.70
C ILE A 246 -8.22 -30.81 -28.06
N ALA A 247 -7.85 -31.64 -27.09
CA ALA A 247 -7.64 -33.07 -27.32
C ALA A 247 -8.91 -33.78 -27.83
N ALA A 248 -10.08 -33.45 -27.26
CA ALA A 248 -11.36 -33.98 -27.71
C ALA A 248 -11.72 -33.52 -29.13
N SER A 249 -11.51 -32.24 -29.44
CA SER A 249 -11.75 -31.66 -30.77
C SER A 249 -10.84 -32.31 -31.82
N ASN A 250 -9.56 -32.48 -31.52
CA ASN A 250 -8.60 -33.17 -32.39
C ASN A 250 -8.99 -34.62 -32.66
N LYS A 251 -9.42 -35.37 -31.63
CA LYS A 251 -9.90 -36.75 -31.79
C LYS A 251 -11.13 -36.83 -32.71
N THR A 252 -12.06 -35.89 -32.53
CA THR A 252 -13.23 -35.75 -33.42
C THR A 252 -12.80 -35.41 -34.84
N ASN A 253 -11.86 -34.47 -35.02
CA ASN A 253 -11.35 -34.04 -36.32
C ASN A 253 -10.70 -35.20 -37.07
N THR A 254 -9.81 -35.98 -36.43
CA THR A 254 -9.21 -37.18 -37.03
C THR A 254 -10.27 -38.19 -37.46
N SER A 255 -11.30 -38.40 -36.65
CA SER A 255 -12.39 -39.34 -36.97
C SER A 255 -13.23 -38.87 -38.16
N LEU A 256 -13.50 -37.56 -38.26
CA LEU A 256 -14.23 -36.98 -39.39
C LEU A 256 -13.40 -37.00 -40.68
N LEU A 257 -12.11 -36.69 -40.60
CA LEU A 257 -11.17 -36.75 -41.73
C LEU A 257 -11.13 -38.15 -42.35
N ALA A 258 -10.99 -39.19 -41.53
CA ALA A 258 -10.95 -40.57 -42.00
C ALA A 258 -12.24 -40.99 -42.73
N LEU A 259 -13.39 -40.40 -42.38
CA LEU A 259 -14.65 -40.61 -43.09
C LEU A 259 -14.68 -39.88 -44.43
N ILE A 260 -14.25 -38.62 -44.47
CA ILE A 260 -14.25 -37.79 -45.70
C ILE A 260 -13.26 -38.33 -46.74
N GLU A 261 -12.08 -38.79 -46.30
CA GLU A 261 -11.05 -39.36 -47.19
C GLU A 261 -11.51 -40.65 -47.89
N LYS A 262 -12.34 -41.46 -47.21
CA LYS A 262 -12.91 -42.69 -47.77
C LYS A 262 -13.84 -42.40 -48.95
N ASP A 263 -14.50 -41.25 -48.95
CA ASP A 263 -15.48 -40.86 -49.95
C ASP A 263 -14.85 -40.15 -51.17
N SER A 264 -13.51 -40.00 -51.22
CA SER A 264 -12.73 -39.52 -52.38
C SER A 264 -13.04 -38.10 -52.90
N ILE A 265 -13.68 -37.24 -52.10
CA ILE A 265 -14.13 -35.87 -52.49
C ILE A 265 -13.25 -34.75 -51.88
N ALA A 266 -12.03 -35.08 -51.43
CA ALA A 266 -11.13 -34.08 -50.85
C ALA A 266 -10.58 -33.10 -51.92
N ASP A 267 -11.26 -31.96 -52.10
CA ASP A 267 -10.78 -30.87 -52.95
C ASP A 267 -9.46 -30.27 -52.42
N LYS A 268 -8.65 -29.68 -53.31
CA LYS A 268 -7.37 -29.02 -52.92
C LYS A 268 -7.55 -27.97 -51.82
N ALA A 269 -8.68 -27.25 -51.82
CA ALA A 269 -9.00 -26.26 -50.79
C ALA A 269 -9.24 -26.90 -49.41
N PHE A 270 -9.83 -28.11 -49.38
CA PHE A 270 -10.04 -28.88 -48.16
C PHE A 270 -8.71 -29.39 -47.58
N GLN A 271 -7.83 -29.91 -48.44
CA GLN A 271 -6.51 -30.38 -48.02
C GLN A 271 -5.68 -29.23 -47.43
N GLN A 272 -5.68 -28.08 -48.12
CA GLN A 272 -4.96 -26.89 -47.66
C GLN A 272 -5.46 -26.37 -46.30
N VAL A 273 -6.78 -26.23 -46.11
CA VAL A 273 -7.32 -25.74 -44.82
C VAL A 273 -7.08 -26.73 -43.68
N ASN A 274 -7.05 -28.03 -43.99
CA ASN A 274 -6.70 -29.06 -43.02
C ASN A 274 -5.22 -29.00 -42.61
N GLU A 275 -4.32 -28.83 -43.56
CA GLU A 275 -2.89 -28.64 -43.28
C GLU A 275 -2.65 -27.40 -42.42
N ILE A 276 -3.33 -26.28 -42.71
CA ILE A 276 -3.25 -25.07 -41.90
C ILE A 276 -3.71 -25.35 -40.46
N ALA A 277 -4.85 -26.02 -40.27
CA ALA A 277 -5.36 -26.35 -38.93
C ALA A 277 -4.40 -27.24 -38.12
N LEU A 278 -3.73 -28.20 -38.79
CA LEU A 278 -2.72 -29.06 -38.17
C LEU A 278 -1.46 -28.29 -37.79
N SER A 279 -0.99 -27.39 -38.66
CA SER A 279 0.16 -26.52 -38.41
C SER A 279 -0.10 -25.58 -37.24
N ILE A 280 -1.28 -24.96 -37.17
CA ILE A 280 -1.69 -24.12 -36.02
C ILE A 280 -1.66 -24.91 -34.72
N ASN A 281 -2.21 -26.14 -34.71
CA ASN A 281 -2.22 -26.98 -33.51
C ASN A 281 -0.80 -27.31 -33.05
N LYS A 282 0.07 -27.67 -34.00
CA LYS A 282 1.47 -28.02 -33.73
C LYS A 282 2.24 -26.82 -33.17
N ILE A 283 2.23 -25.69 -33.88
CA ILE A 283 2.98 -24.49 -33.48
C ILE A 283 2.47 -23.95 -32.15
N SER A 284 1.16 -23.99 -31.88
CA SER A 284 0.62 -23.58 -30.58
C SER A 284 1.15 -24.45 -29.42
N HIS A 285 1.29 -25.76 -29.64
CA HIS A 285 1.89 -26.67 -28.65
C HIS A 285 3.39 -26.44 -28.49
N ASP A 286 4.12 -26.23 -29.59
CA ASP A 286 5.56 -25.99 -29.56
C ASP A 286 5.89 -24.68 -28.86
N LEU A 287 5.14 -23.61 -29.13
CA LEU A 287 5.28 -22.31 -28.44
C LEU A 287 4.99 -22.40 -26.94
N ASN A 288 3.95 -23.15 -26.54
CA ASN A 288 3.65 -23.41 -25.13
C ASN A 288 4.78 -24.17 -24.42
N PHE A 289 5.41 -25.10 -25.13
CA PHE A 289 6.59 -25.83 -24.63
C PHE A 289 7.80 -24.90 -24.52
N ASP A 290 8.09 -24.11 -25.54
CA ASP A 290 9.23 -23.20 -25.61
C ASP A 290 9.21 -22.17 -24.48
N ILE A 291 8.05 -21.55 -24.24
CA ILE A 291 7.89 -20.56 -23.18
C ILE A 291 8.03 -21.19 -21.80
N ALA A 292 7.53 -22.42 -21.59
CA ALA A 292 7.72 -23.15 -20.34
C ALA A 292 9.21 -23.53 -20.13
N LYS A 293 9.86 -24.04 -21.17
CA LYS A 293 11.28 -24.45 -21.13
C LYS A 293 12.21 -23.27 -20.87
N SER A 294 11.85 -22.08 -21.33
CA SER A 294 12.65 -20.85 -21.15
C SER A 294 12.94 -20.52 -19.69
N TYR A 295 12.07 -20.94 -18.77
CA TYR A 295 12.21 -20.67 -17.34
C TYR A 295 12.50 -21.95 -16.52
N HIS A 296 12.06 -23.11 -17.02
CA HIS A 296 12.29 -24.41 -16.38
C HIS A 296 13.37 -25.22 -17.07
N THR A 297 14.59 -24.67 -17.16
CA THR A 297 15.72 -25.35 -17.81
C THR A 297 16.12 -26.66 -17.14
N GLU A 298 15.84 -26.79 -15.84
CA GLU A 298 16.14 -27.96 -15.01
C GLU A 298 15.22 -29.17 -15.29
N LEU A 299 14.02 -28.94 -15.82
CA LEU A 299 13.06 -30.00 -16.10
C LEU A 299 13.36 -30.64 -17.46
N SER A 300 13.19 -31.96 -17.56
CA SER A 300 13.28 -32.65 -18.85
C SER A 300 12.13 -32.27 -19.78
N ASP A 301 12.35 -32.46 -21.09
CA ASP A 301 11.36 -32.07 -22.09
C ASP A 301 10.05 -32.87 -21.95
N ASP A 302 10.14 -34.14 -21.57
CA ASP A 302 8.98 -35.01 -21.34
C ASP A 302 8.22 -34.62 -20.05
N GLU A 303 8.94 -34.17 -19.02
CA GLU A 303 8.31 -33.63 -17.81
C GLU A 303 7.51 -32.35 -18.13
N ILE A 304 8.08 -31.41 -18.87
CA ILE A 304 7.39 -30.16 -19.24
C ILE A 304 6.15 -30.45 -20.09
N LYS A 305 6.25 -31.36 -21.07
CA LYS A 305 5.10 -31.78 -21.89
C LYS A 305 3.99 -32.41 -21.03
N THR A 306 4.36 -33.26 -20.08
CA THR A 306 3.42 -33.90 -19.16
C THR A 306 2.76 -32.86 -18.26
N ILE A 307 3.54 -31.92 -17.72
CA ILE A 307 3.05 -30.81 -16.89
C ILE A 307 2.07 -29.94 -17.67
N LEU A 308 2.43 -29.48 -18.87
CA LEU A 308 1.55 -28.65 -19.70
C LEU A 308 0.22 -29.33 -20.03
N LYS A 309 0.20 -30.66 -20.14
CA LYS A 309 -0.98 -31.43 -20.49
C LYS A 309 -1.85 -31.80 -19.28
N GLU A 310 -1.22 -32.33 -18.23
CA GLU A 310 -1.92 -33.03 -17.14
C GLU A 310 -1.82 -32.30 -15.80
N ASN A 311 -0.80 -31.45 -15.60
CA ASN A 311 -0.56 -30.80 -14.31
C ASN A 311 -0.02 -29.37 -14.44
N TYR A 312 -0.71 -28.56 -15.25
CA TYR A 312 -0.31 -27.19 -15.57
C TYR A 312 -0.07 -26.30 -14.34
N THR A 313 -0.73 -26.65 -13.23
CA THR A 313 -0.63 -25.98 -11.93
C THR A 313 0.79 -25.86 -11.38
N LEU A 314 1.70 -26.75 -11.80
CA LEU A 314 3.08 -26.79 -11.30
C LEU A 314 3.96 -25.65 -11.81
N ILE A 315 3.72 -25.14 -13.03
CA ILE A 315 4.57 -24.13 -13.68
C ILE A 315 3.83 -22.83 -14.00
N SER A 316 2.50 -22.87 -13.98
CA SER A 316 1.64 -21.73 -14.36
C SER A 316 1.85 -20.40 -13.61
N ASP A 317 2.40 -20.45 -12.39
CA ASP A 317 2.67 -19.27 -11.55
C ASP A 317 3.99 -18.58 -11.91
N ASP A 318 4.83 -19.27 -12.67
CA ASP A 318 6.15 -18.80 -13.03
C ASP A 318 6.10 -17.81 -14.20
N LYS A 319 7.26 -17.21 -14.48
CA LYS A 319 7.43 -16.35 -15.65
C LYS A 319 7.94 -17.18 -16.83
N GLY A 320 7.75 -16.68 -18.03
CA GLY A 320 8.41 -17.16 -19.23
C GLY A 320 9.16 -16.02 -19.93
N ASP A 321 10.18 -16.37 -20.70
CA ASP A 321 10.89 -15.43 -21.56
C ASP A 321 10.22 -15.34 -22.93
N LEU A 322 9.60 -14.19 -23.22
CA LEU A 322 8.92 -13.91 -24.47
C LEU A 322 9.83 -14.01 -25.71
N ILE A 323 11.16 -13.94 -25.56
CA ILE A 323 12.09 -14.16 -26.69
C ILE A 323 11.88 -15.54 -27.31
N SER A 324 11.53 -16.54 -26.49
CA SER A 324 11.24 -17.90 -26.95
C SER A 324 10.10 -17.97 -27.98
N LEU A 325 9.20 -16.97 -28.00
CA LEU A 325 8.07 -16.88 -28.92
C LEU A 325 8.40 -16.13 -30.22
N ARG A 326 9.50 -15.36 -30.26
CA ARG A 326 9.85 -14.44 -31.35
C ARG A 326 10.75 -15.08 -32.42
N LYS A 327 10.69 -16.41 -32.55
CA LYS A 327 11.47 -17.17 -33.54
C LYS A 327 11.02 -16.83 -34.96
N GLU A 328 11.96 -16.89 -35.92
CA GLU A 328 11.65 -16.69 -37.34
C GLU A 328 10.84 -17.86 -37.91
N GLU A 329 11.17 -19.10 -37.51
CA GLU A 329 10.43 -20.32 -37.85
C GLU A 329 9.73 -20.90 -36.62
N ASN A 330 8.51 -21.39 -36.79
CA ASN A 330 7.60 -21.89 -35.75
C ASN A 330 7.37 -20.88 -34.60
N GLY A 331 7.52 -19.59 -34.90
CA GLY A 331 7.31 -18.49 -33.95
C GLY A 331 5.87 -18.01 -33.88
N LEU A 332 5.60 -17.07 -32.97
CA LEU A 332 4.30 -16.43 -32.82
C LEU A 332 3.86 -15.67 -34.08
N VAL A 333 4.81 -15.10 -34.83
CA VAL A 333 4.52 -14.41 -36.09
C VAL A 333 3.96 -15.37 -37.13
N GLU A 334 4.60 -16.53 -37.32
CA GLU A 334 4.12 -17.57 -38.23
C GLU A 334 2.75 -18.10 -37.81
N LEU A 335 2.55 -18.35 -36.50
CA LEU A 335 1.25 -18.75 -35.98
C LEU A 335 0.15 -17.74 -36.34
N MET A 336 0.42 -16.44 -36.21
CA MET A 336 -0.54 -15.39 -36.55
C MET A 336 -0.86 -15.34 -38.05
N ILE A 337 0.15 -15.56 -38.92
CA ILE A 337 -0.05 -15.65 -40.37
C ILE A 337 -0.94 -16.85 -40.70
N LEU A 338 -0.66 -18.02 -40.14
CA LEU A 338 -1.48 -19.22 -40.35
C LEU A 338 -2.92 -19.04 -39.88
N VAL A 339 -3.14 -18.31 -38.79
CA VAL A 339 -4.47 -17.98 -38.29
C VAL A 339 -5.23 -17.10 -39.29
N ASP A 340 -4.59 -16.09 -39.88
CA ASP A 340 -5.19 -15.25 -40.92
C ASP A 340 -5.51 -16.08 -42.18
N ASP A 341 -4.56 -16.90 -42.63
CA ASP A 341 -4.74 -17.82 -43.76
C ASP A 341 -5.91 -18.79 -43.52
N TYR A 342 -6.06 -19.29 -42.29
CA TYR A 342 -7.18 -20.14 -41.90
C TYR A 342 -8.51 -19.38 -41.99
N GLN A 343 -8.58 -18.13 -41.50
CA GLN A 343 -9.80 -17.32 -41.57
C GLN A 343 -10.21 -17.05 -43.03
N VAL A 344 -9.24 -16.73 -43.89
CA VAL A 344 -9.47 -16.51 -45.33
C VAL A 344 -9.97 -17.79 -45.99
N ALA A 345 -9.33 -18.94 -45.72
CA ALA A 345 -9.74 -20.24 -46.25
C ALA A 345 -11.14 -20.63 -45.75
N TYR A 346 -11.41 -20.47 -44.46
CA TYR A 346 -12.71 -20.75 -43.85
C TYR A 346 -13.82 -19.94 -44.53
N LYS A 347 -13.66 -18.62 -44.63
CA LYS A 347 -14.63 -17.73 -45.29
C LYS A 347 -14.89 -18.10 -46.74
N LYS A 348 -13.83 -18.47 -47.47
CA LYS A 348 -13.95 -18.91 -48.87
C LYS A 348 -14.79 -20.19 -49.00
N ILE A 349 -14.71 -21.10 -48.03
CA ILE A 349 -15.41 -22.39 -48.06
C ILE A 349 -16.85 -22.28 -47.56
N THR A 350 -17.08 -21.57 -46.45
CA THR A 350 -18.37 -21.52 -45.76
C THR A 350 -19.22 -20.32 -46.16
N GLY A 351 -18.60 -19.26 -46.70
CA GLY A 351 -19.23 -17.97 -46.95
C GLY A 351 -19.41 -17.11 -45.68
N THR A 352 -18.93 -17.56 -44.52
CA THR A 352 -19.08 -16.87 -43.23
C THR A 352 -17.74 -16.55 -42.59
N ASP A 353 -17.66 -15.45 -41.84
CA ASP A 353 -16.46 -15.10 -41.09
C ASP A 353 -16.26 -16.04 -39.90
N ALA A 354 -15.00 -16.42 -39.64
CA ALA A 354 -14.60 -17.32 -38.57
C ALA A 354 -14.82 -16.73 -37.14
N ASN A 355 -14.94 -15.40 -37.01
CA ASN A 355 -15.25 -14.69 -35.76
C ASN A 355 -14.36 -15.11 -34.55
N LEU A 356 -13.05 -15.20 -34.75
CA LEU A 356 -12.09 -15.47 -33.67
C LEU A 356 -12.03 -14.30 -32.68
N LYS A 357 -11.96 -14.62 -31.38
CA LYS A 357 -11.71 -13.64 -30.31
C LYS A 357 -10.29 -13.80 -29.81
N LEU A 358 -9.42 -12.90 -30.26
CA LEU A 358 -8.02 -12.84 -29.86
C LEU A 358 -7.77 -11.60 -29.01
N ASN A 359 -6.92 -11.74 -27.99
CA ASN A 359 -6.45 -10.59 -27.23
C ASN A 359 -5.26 -9.96 -27.97
N GLN A 360 -5.57 -9.05 -28.89
CA GLN A 360 -4.56 -8.43 -29.75
C GLN A 360 -3.50 -7.65 -28.95
N ASP A 361 -3.92 -6.97 -27.87
CA ASP A 361 -3.00 -6.21 -27.02
C ASP A 361 -1.93 -7.11 -26.38
N ASN A 362 -2.34 -8.30 -25.91
CA ASN A 362 -1.41 -9.29 -25.36
C ASN A 362 -0.45 -9.82 -26.43
N LEU A 363 -0.96 -10.19 -27.61
CA LEU A 363 -0.13 -10.70 -28.71
C LEU A 363 0.90 -9.66 -29.18
N ASP A 364 0.48 -8.40 -29.32
CA ASP A 364 1.36 -7.28 -29.65
C ASP A 364 2.42 -7.07 -28.58
N TYR A 365 2.05 -7.18 -27.30
CA TYR A 365 3.01 -7.12 -26.19
C TYR A 365 4.03 -8.26 -26.25
N TYR A 366 3.60 -9.48 -26.54
CA TYR A 366 4.49 -10.65 -26.66
C TYR A 366 5.56 -10.44 -27.72
N LEU A 367 5.20 -9.81 -28.84
CA LEU A 367 6.10 -9.54 -29.96
C LEU A 367 7.01 -8.31 -29.74
N LYS A 368 6.49 -7.23 -29.15
CA LYS A 368 7.15 -5.90 -29.18
C LYS A 368 7.74 -5.46 -27.85
N SER A 369 7.37 -6.08 -26.73
CA SER A 369 7.82 -5.64 -25.40
C SER A 369 9.34 -5.73 -25.23
N GLU A 370 9.95 -4.67 -24.69
CA GLU A 370 11.35 -4.68 -24.23
C GLU A 370 11.53 -5.56 -22.98
N ASN A 371 10.53 -5.61 -22.09
CA ASN A 371 10.54 -6.52 -20.95
C ASN A 371 10.08 -7.91 -21.40
N THR A 372 11.01 -8.85 -21.40
CA THR A 372 10.78 -10.20 -21.91
C THR A 372 10.20 -11.14 -20.87
N GLN A 373 10.22 -10.77 -19.59
CA GLN A 373 9.71 -11.61 -18.51
C GLN A 373 8.22 -11.37 -18.29
N PHE A 374 7.39 -12.37 -18.63
CA PHE A 374 5.93 -12.27 -18.57
C PHE A 374 5.30 -13.49 -17.87
N PRO A 375 4.13 -13.37 -17.22
CA PRO A 375 3.48 -14.52 -16.61
C PRO A 375 3.21 -15.66 -17.61
N LEU A 376 3.85 -16.82 -17.40
CA LEU A 376 3.71 -18.02 -18.24
C LEU A 376 2.24 -18.43 -18.35
N GLY A 377 1.55 -18.36 -17.19
CA GLY A 377 0.12 -18.53 -16.98
C GLY A 377 -0.77 -17.98 -18.10
N ILE A 378 -0.49 -16.75 -18.51
CA ILE A 378 -1.31 -15.95 -19.43
C ILE A 378 -0.96 -16.28 -20.88
N VAL A 379 0.34 -16.41 -21.20
CA VAL A 379 0.79 -16.76 -22.55
C VAL A 379 0.20 -18.10 -22.97
N VAL A 380 0.36 -19.12 -22.12
CA VAL A 380 -0.13 -20.48 -22.42
C VAL A 380 -1.65 -20.52 -22.53
N HIS A 381 -2.35 -19.71 -21.74
CA HIS A 381 -3.79 -19.56 -21.87
C HIS A 381 -4.18 -18.95 -23.22
N ASP A 382 -3.57 -17.83 -23.62
CA ASP A 382 -3.91 -17.14 -24.86
C ASP A 382 -3.64 -18.02 -26.09
N LEU A 383 -2.49 -18.71 -26.12
CA LEU A 383 -2.12 -19.63 -27.21
C LEU A 383 -3.03 -20.86 -27.27
N SER A 384 -3.31 -21.50 -26.13
CA SER A 384 -4.22 -22.64 -26.10
C SER A 384 -5.66 -22.25 -26.43
N TYR A 385 -6.13 -21.08 -25.97
CA TYR A 385 -7.47 -20.60 -26.28
C TYR A 385 -7.64 -20.28 -27.78
N LEU A 386 -6.61 -19.70 -28.41
CA LEU A 386 -6.55 -19.51 -29.86
C LEU A 386 -6.64 -20.87 -30.57
N ASN A 387 -5.81 -21.83 -30.20
CA ASN A 387 -5.81 -23.16 -30.81
C ASN A 387 -7.18 -23.85 -30.66
N LEU A 388 -7.78 -23.78 -29.47
CA LEU A 388 -9.10 -24.35 -29.22
C LEU A 388 -10.17 -23.77 -30.14
N GLN A 389 -10.17 -22.44 -30.36
CA GLN A 389 -11.12 -21.81 -31.27
C GLN A 389 -10.96 -22.33 -32.70
N ILE A 390 -9.72 -22.45 -33.18
CA ILE A 390 -9.42 -23.00 -34.51
C ILE A 390 -9.87 -24.46 -34.61
N GLN A 391 -9.53 -25.32 -33.65
CA GLN A 391 -9.90 -26.74 -33.72
C GLN A 391 -11.42 -26.95 -33.69
N ARG A 392 -12.16 -26.14 -32.93
CA ARG A 392 -13.63 -26.18 -32.90
C ARG A 392 -14.25 -25.71 -34.20
N LEU A 393 -13.75 -24.62 -34.79
CA LEU A 393 -14.18 -24.18 -36.12
C LEU A 393 -13.89 -25.23 -37.17
N HIS A 394 -12.72 -25.87 -37.08
CA HIS A 394 -12.32 -26.94 -37.98
C HIS A 394 -13.22 -28.16 -37.83
N SER A 395 -13.60 -28.55 -36.61
CA SER A 395 -14.60 -29.61 -36.40
C SER A 395 -15.92 -29.29 -37.12
N GLY A 396 -16.40 -28.06 -37.01
CA GLY A 396 -17.59 -27.60 -37.74
C GLY A 396 -17.41 -27.65 -39.26
N LEU A 397 -16.25 -27.24 -39.75
CA LEU A 397 -15.90 -27.29 -41.17
C LEU A 397 -15.87 -28.73 -41.70
N LEU A 398 -15.26 -29.67 -40.96
CA LEU A 398 -15.22 -31.08 -41.32
C LEU A 398 -16.63 -31.69 -41.34
N GLN A 399 -17.51 -31.33 -40.39
CA GLN A 399 -18.91 -31.74 -40.42
C GLN A 399 -19.65 -31.17 -41.64
N TYR A 400 -19.40 -29.91 -41.99
CA TYR A 400 -19.95 -29.28 -43.19
C TYR A 400 -19.54 -30.03 -44.46
N TYR A 401 -18.27 -30.41 -44.59
CA TYR A 401 -17.80 -31.22 -45.70
C TYR A 401 -18.43 -32.61 -45.72
N LYS A 402 -18.48 -33.31 -44.58
CA LYS A 402 -19.15 -34.61 -44.48
C LYS A 402 -20.62 -34.52 -44.90
N GLY A 403 -21.33 -33.46 -44.51
CA GLY A 403 -22.72 -33.24 -44.88
C GLY A 403 -22.97 -32.96 -46.36
N LYS A 404 -21.94 -32.53 -47.11
CA LYS A 404 -22.01 -32.42 -48.58
C LYS A 404 -21.77 -33.75 -49.30
N VAL A 405 -21.16 -34.70 -48.61
CA VAL A 405 -20.70 -35.98 -49.16
C VAL A 405 -21.73 -37.11 -48.92
N SER A 406 -22.54 -36.99 -47.85
CA SER A 406 -23.71 -37.85 -47.60
C SER A 406 -24.94 -37.38 -48.35
#